data_AF-A0A938SHY2-F1
#
_entry.id   AF-A0A938SHY2-F1
#
_cell.length_a   1.000
_cell.length_b   1.000
_cell.length_c   1.000
_cell.angle_alpha   90.00
_cell.angle_beta   90.00
_cell.angle_gamma   90.00
#
_symmetry.space_group_name_H-M   'P 1'
#
loop_
_entity.id
_entity.type
_entity.pdbx_description
1 polymer ?
#
loop_
_entity_poly.entity_id
_entity_poly.type
_entity_poly.pdbx_seq_one_letter_code
_entity_poly.pdbx_strand_id
1 'polypeptide(L)' 'PLYFANEKGERYRSIGCYPCTFPIKSNARTVRDIVKELRHTRIPERAGRAQDKESEDAFEKLRRDGYM' A
#
# COMPACT_ATOMS: atom_id res chain seq x y z
N PRO A 1 5.49 14.73 1.83
CA PRO A 1 5.39 13.48 2.61
C PRO A 1 4.40 12.50 1.97
N LEU A 2 4.81 11.27 1.66
CA LEU A 2 4.01 10.30 0.88
C LEU A 2 2.75 9.80 1.60
N TYR A 3 2.74 9.83 2.93
CA TYR A 3 1.60 9.38 3.74
C TYR A 3 0.43 10.36 3.80
N PHE A 4 0.63 11.61 3.38
CA PHE A 4 -0.42 12.63 3.35
C PHE A 4 -0.95 12.81 1.93
N ALA A 5 -2.20 13.27 1.85
CA ALA A 5 -2.85 13.61 0.61
C ALA A 5 -2.03 14.64 -0.18
N ASN A 6 -1.69 14.31 -1.41
CA ASN A 6 -1.13 15.23 -2.39
C ASN A 6 -2.23 16.18 -2.93
N GLU A 7 -1.84 17.10 -3.82
CA GLU A 7 -2.77 18.05 -4.46
C GLU A 7 -3.87 17.37 -5.28
N LYS A 8 -3.65 16.11 -5.70
CA LYS A 8 -4.61 15.28 -6.43
C LYS A 8 -5.57 14.51 -5.51
N GLY A 9 -5.45 14.64 -4.19
CA GLY A 9 -6.29 13.94 -3.22
C GLY A 9 -5.91 12.46 -3.07
N GLU A 10 -4.61 12.16 -3.14
CA GLU A 10 -4.09 10.79 -3.07
C GLU A 10 -2.96 10.68 -2.04
N ARG A 11 -2.93 9.57 -1.30
CA ARG A 11 -1.86 9.26 -0.33
C ARG A 11 -1.39 7.82 -0.43
N TYR A 12 -0.19 7.54 0.02
CA TYR A 12 0.30 6.17 0.18
C TYR A 12 -0.12 5.65 1.55
N ARG A 13 -0.87 4.53 1.56
CA ARG A 13 -1.28 3.84 2.80
C ARG A 13 -0.15 3.01 3.38
N SER A 14 0.59 2.36 2.51
CA SER A 14 1.78 1.57 2.79
C SER A 14 2.90 2.02 1.86
N ILE A 15 4.15 1.86 2.26
CA ILE A 15 5.33 2.15 1.42
C ILE A 15 6.20 0.91 1.34
N GLY A 16 6.52 0.49 0.12
CA GLY A 16 7.45 -0.59 -0.18
C GLY A 16 8.31 -0.24 -1.38
N CYS A 17 8.53 -1.19 -2.29
CA CYS A 17 9.21 -0.91 -3.55
C CYS A 17 8.31 -0.07 -4.48
N TYR A 18 8.94 0.86 -5.21
CA TYR A 18 8.28 1.76 -6.15
C TYR A 18 7.31 1.06 -7.13
N PRO A 19 7.67 -0.06 -7.80
CA PRO A 19 6.77 -0.67 -8.79
C PRO A 19 5.54 -1.36 -8.19
N CYS A 20 5.53 -1.63 -6.87
CA CYS A 20 4.49 -2.44 -6.24
C CYS A 20 3.67 -1.68 -5.20
N THR A 21 3.90 -0.37 -5.07
CA THR A 21 3.19 0.49 -4.13
C THR A 21 2.34 1.50 -4.88
N PHE A 22 1.02 1.48 -4.66
CA PHE A 22 0.08 2.38 -5.34
C PHE A 22 -0.57 3.36 -4.36
N PRO A 23 -0.81 4.62 -4.80
CA PRO A 23 -1.52 5.59 -4.00
C PRO A 23 -3.02 5.24 -3.92
N ILE A 24 -3.66 5.66 -2.83
CA ILE A 24 -5.10 5.56 -2.63
C ILE A 24 -5.73 6.94 -2.58
N LYS A 25 -6.99 7.06 -3.00
CA LYS A 25 -7.76 8.30 -2.83
C LYS A 25 -7.96 8.58 -1.34
N SER A 26 -7.51 9.75 -0.89
CA SER A 26 -7.67 10.21 0.49
C SER A 26 -7.41 11.71 0.57
N ASN A 27 -8.16 12.40 1.42
CA ASN A 27 -7.98 13.82 1.73
C ASN A 27 -7.23 14.07 3.04
N ALA A 28 -6.63 13.03 3.63
CA ALA A 28 -5.97 13.13 4.93
C ALA A 28 -4.65 13.91 4.83
N ARG A 29 -4.59 15.11 5.41
CA ARG A 29 -3.39 15.98 5.39
C ARG A 29 -2.61 15.95 6.70
N THR A 30 -3.17 15.35 7.74
CA THR A 30 -2.54 15.25 9.06
C THR A 30 -2.66 13.83 9.62
N VAL A 31 -1.85 13.52 10.64
CA VAL A 31 -1.93 12.23 11.36
C VAL A 31 -3.31 12.04 11.99
N ARG A 32 -3.94 13.11 12.52
CA ARG A 32 -5.29 13.03 13.09
C ARG A 32 -6.33 12.64 12.05
N ASP A 33 -6.20 13.15 10.82
CA ASP A 33 -7.11 12.80 9.72
C ASP A 33 -6.95 11.35 9.29
N ILE A 34 -5.70 10.86 9.23
CA ILE A 34 -5.41 9.44 8.94
C ILE A 34 -6.03 8.54 10.01
N VAL A 35 -5.87 8.88 11.30
CA VAL A 35 -6.44 8.08 12.40
C VAL A 35 -7.96 8.05 12.32
N LYS A 36 -8.62 9.17 11.98
CA LYS A 36 -10.07 9.21 11.75
C LYS A 36 -10.48 8.34 10.57
N GLU A 37 -9.77 8.42 9.44
CA GLU A 37 -10.01 7.59 8.25
C GLU A 37 -9.89 6.10 8.59
N LEU A 38 -8.84 5.70 9.32
CA LEU A 38 -8.59 4.31 9.70
C LEU A 38 -9.68 3.74 10.62
N ARG A 39 -10.32 4.55 11.46
CA ARG A 39 -11.44 4.09 12.31
C ARG A 39 -12.67 3.68 11.50
N HIS A 40 -12.87 4.27 10.33
CA HIS A 40 -14.01 3.98 9.46
C HIS A 40 -13.68 3.00 8.33
N THR A 41 -12.39 2.76 8.06
CA THR A 41 -11.94 1.87 7.00
C THR A 41 -11.79 0.44 7.52
N ARG A 42 -12.24 -0.55 6.74
CA ARG A 42 -11.99 -1.98 7.02
C ARG A 42 -10.87 -2.56 6.14
N ILE A 43 -10.24 -1.70 5.34
CA ILE A 43 -9.20 -2.08 4.39
C ILE A 43 -7.88 -2.21 5.15
N PRO A 44 -7.20 -3.37 5.09
CA PRO A 44 -5.91 -3.55 5.76
C PRO A 44 -4.84 -2.64 5.16
N GLU A 45 -3.79 -2.38 5.93
CA GLU A 45 -2.71 -1.46 5.55
C GLU A 45 -2.05 -1.86 4.20
N ARG A 46 -1.78 -3.16 4.01
CA ARG A 46 -1.09 -3.70 2.83
C ARG A 46 -1.99 -4.04 1.64
N ALA A 47 -3.30 -3.74 1.68
CA ALA A 47 -4.24 -4.12 0.62
C ALA A 47 -3.87 -3.60 -0.79
N GLY A 48 -3.09 -2.52 -0.86
CA GLY A 48 -2.65 -1.90 -2.11
C GLY A 48 -1.35 -2.47 -2.70
N ARG A 49 -0.69 -3.45 -2.05
CA ARG A 49 0.54 -4.04 -2.56
C ARG A 49 0.23 -5.10 -3.60
N ALA A 50 0.77 -4.95 -4.81
CA ALA A 50 0.62 -5.96 -5.86
C ALA A 50 1.24 -7.30 -5.47
N GLN A 51 2.37 -7.27 -4.75
CA GLN A 51 3.10 -8.46 -4.29
C GLN A 51 2.27 -9.34 -3.34
N ASP A 52 1.38 -8.74 -2.56
CA ASP A 52 0.58 -9.47 -1.57
C ASP A 52 -0.63 -10.19 -2.20
N LYS A 53 -0.84 -10.02 -3.51
CA LYS A 53 -1.86 -10.73 -4.29
C LYS A 53 -1.32 -11.98 -4.97
N GLU A 54 -0.01 -12.20 -4.92
CA GLU A 54 0.61 -13.40 -5.48
C GLU A 54 0.42 -14.57 -4.52
N SER A 55 0.13 -15.76 -5.06
CA SER A 55 -0.02 -16.99 -4.29
C SER A 55 1.27 -17.34 -3.54
N GLU A 56 1.19 -18.04 -2.40
CA GLU A 56 2.36 -18.52 -1.64
C GLU A 56 3.38 -19.26 -2.53
N ASP A 57 2.90 -19.99 -3.54
CA ASP A 57 3.71 -20.71 -4.53
C ASP A 57 4.55 -19.81 -5.46
N ALA A 58 4.22 -18.53 -5.58
CA ALA A 58 4.96 -17.60 -6.44
C ALA A 58 6.38 -17.38 -5.91
N PHE A 59 6.53 -17.30 -4.59
CA PHE A 59 7.83 -17.18 -3.94
C PHE A 59 8.68 -18.45 -4.09
N GLU A 60 8.05 -19.64 -4.06
CA GLU A 60 8.75 -20.89 -4.30
C GLU A 60 9.22 -21.03 -5.74
N LYS A 61 8.39 -20.63 -6.71
CA LYS A 61 8.76 -20.62 -8.14
C LYS A 61 9.90 -19.64 -8.41
N LEU A 62 9.84 -18.42 -7.88
CA LEU A 62 10.90 -17.43 -8.05
C LEU A 62 12.25 -17.89 -7.46
N ARG A 63 12.24 -18.57 -6.30
CA ARG A 63 13.43 -19.23 -5.74
C ARG A 63 13.95 -20.34 -6.64
N ARG A 64 13.06 -21.19 -7.16
CA ARG A 64 13.43 -22.27 -8.08
C ARG A 64 14.06 -21.74 -9.37
N ASP A 65 13.52 -20.64 -9.89
CA ASP A 65 13.95 -20.03 -11.14
C ASP A 65 15.18 -19.11 -10.96
N GLY A 66 15.70 -18.96 -9.73
CA GLY A 66 16.95 -18.25 -9.42
C GLY A 66 16.82 -16.73 -9.37
N TYR A 67 15.60 -16.20 -9.28
CA TYR A 67 15.33 -14.75 -9.18
C TYR A 67 15.28 -14.24 -7.74
N MET A 68 15.43 -15.14 -6.76
CA MET A 68 15.46 -14.86 -5.32
C MET A 68 16.54 -15.72 -4.66
#